data_AF-A0A1C6MWY5-F1
#
_entry.id   AF-A0A1C6MWY5-F1
#
_cell.length_a   1.000
_cell.length_b   1.000
_cell.length_c   1.000
_cell.angle_alpha   90.00
_cell.angle_beta   90.00
_cell.angle_gamma   90.00
#
_symmetry.space_group_name_H-M   'P 1'
#
loop_
_entity.id
_entity.type
_entity.pdbx_description
1 polymer ?
#
loop_
_entity_poly.entity_id
_entity_poly.type
_entity_poly.pdbx_seq_one_letter_code
_entity_poly.pdbx_strand_id
1 'polypeptide(L)'
;MTFTPRTTRKDPRMLMAHPTVLRNLVEQYEALRLLHAESGSTEARQRMDDVAYTLCVSTGTGDVDSALVAARHRLPGARPEDDSILTA
;
A
#
# COMPACT_ATOMS: atom_id res chain seq x y z
N MET A 1 -1.68 -13.77 18.65
CA MET A 1 -2.24 -12.41 18.73
C MET A 1 -3.25 -12.25 17.62
N THR A 2 -4.50 -12.58 17.90
CA THR A 2 -5.62 -12.53 16.95
C THR A 2 -6.15 -11.10 16.91
N PHE A 3 -5.82 -10.37 15.85
CA PHE A 3 -6.34 -9.02 15.61
C PHE A 3 -7.79 -9.15 15.12
N THR A 4 -8.76 -8.83 15.96
CA THR A 4 -10.17 -8.77 15.56
C THR A 4 -10.45 -7.42 14.90
N PRO A 5 -10.78 -7.35 13.59
CA PRO A 5 -11.16 -6.09 12.98
C PRO A 5 -12.61 -5.76 13.34
N ARG A 6 -12.81 -4.72 14.17
CA ARG A 6 -14.13 -4.11 14.38
C ARG A 6 -14.55 -3.39 13.10
N THR A 7 -15.76 -3.71 12.69
CA THR A 7 -16.52 -3.25 11.53
C THR A 7 -16.65 -1.72 11.46
N THR A 8 -16.36 -1.19 10.26
CA THR A 8 -17.00 -0.05 9.59
C THR A 8 -17.35 1.18 10.44
N ARG A 9 -16.44 2.16 10.45
CA ARG A 9 -16.84 3.57 10.46
C ARG A 9 -16.28 4.23 9.21
N LYS A 10 -17.19 4.63 8.32
CA LYS A 10 -16.93 5.25 7.03
C LYS A 10 -16.66 6.74 7.29
N ASP A 11 -15.52 7.08 7.87
CA ASP A 11 -15.12 8.47 8.09
C ASP A 11 -14.57 9.04 6.77
N PRO A 12 -15.12 10.12 6.19
CA PRO A 12 -14.68 10.69 4.92
C PRO A 12 -13.33 11.45 5.03
N ARG A 13 -12.50 11.09 6.01
CA ARG A 13 -11.10 11.53 6.16
C ARG A 13 -10.10 10.37 6.02
N MET A 14 -10.52 9.22 5.51
CA MET A 14 -9.57 8.28 4.93
C MET A 14 -8.98 8.92 3.68
N LEU A 15 -7.70 9.28 3.77
CA LEU A 15 -6.83 9.56 2.63
C LEU A 15 -6.89 8.34 1.72
N MET A 16 -7.87 8.26 0.83
CA MET A 16 -7.83 7.36 -0.30
C MET A 16 -6.56 7.77 -1.03
N ALA A 17 -5.47 7.04 -0.79
CA ALA A 17 -4.23 7.26 -1.49
C ALA A 17 -4.60 7.23 -2.97
N HIS A 18 -4.31 8.32 -3.68
CA HIS A 18 -4.53 8.41 -5.11
C HIS A 18 -4.04 7.11 -5.74
N PRO A 19 -4.74 6.49 -6.70
CA PRO A 19 -4.36 5.19 -7.26
C PRO A 19 -2.89 5.15 -7.70
N THR A 20 -2.34 6.27 -8.16
CA THR A 20 -0.89 6.47 -8.41
C THR A 20 0.00 6.26 -7.17
N VAL A 21 -0.37 6.83 -6.02
CA VAL A 21 0.37 6.66 -4.76
C VAL A 21 0.29 5.20 -4.30
N LEU A 22 -0.88 4.57 -4.41
CA LEU A 22 -1.05 3.17 -4.07
C LEU A 22 -0.17 2.26 -4.95
N ARG A 23 -0.12 2.51 -6.26
CA ARG A 23 0.77 1.81 -7.19
C ARG A 23 2.24 1.98 -6.81
N ASN A 24 2.67 3.21 -6.53
CA ASN A 24 4.04 3.51 -6.14
C ASN A 24 4.44 2.79 -4.83
N LEU A 25 3.53 2.69 -3.87
CA LEU A 25 3.76 1.94 -2.62
C LEU A 25 3.94 0.44 -2.89
N VAL A 26 3.13 -0.14 -3.78
CA VAL A 26 3.30 -1.55 -4.19
C VAL A 26 4.64 -1.77 -4.87
N GLU A 27 5.00 -0.93 -5.83
CA GLU A 27 6.29 -1.01 -6.55
C GLU A 27 7.49 -0.86 -5.59
N GLN A 28 7.44 0.10 -4.66
CA GLN A 28 8.47 0.27 -3.64
C GLN A 28 8.59 -0.94 -2.72
N TYR A 29 7.47 -1.52 -2.30
CA TYR A 29 7.48 -2.71 -1.46
C TYR A 29 8.13 -3.90 -2.18
N GLU A 30 7.80 -4.12 -3.46
CA GLU A 30 8.39 -5.18 -4.26
C GLU A 30 9.90 -4.97 -4.49
N ALA A 31 10.32 -3.73 -4.79
CA ALA A 31 11.74 -3.39 -4.93
C ALA A 31 12.52 -3.59 -3.62
N LEU A 32 11.97 -3.15 -2.49
CA LEU A 32 12.58 -3.34 -1.17
C LEU A 32 12.64 -4.83 -0.78
N ARG A 33 11.65 -5.63 -1.17
CA ARG A 33 11.67 -7.10 -0.98
C ARG A 33 12.84 -7.76 -1.71
N LEU A 34 13.09 -7.35 -2.95
CA LEU A 34 14.24 -7.84 -3.74
C LEU A 34 15.56 -7.45 -3.07
N LEU A 35 15.70 -6.17 -2.70
CA LEU A 35 16.89 -5.66 -2.02
C LEU A 35 17.13 -6.34 -0.67
N HIS A 36 16.08 -6.61 0.10
CA HIS A 36 16.18 -7.32 1.37
C HIS A 36 16.56 -8.79 1.17
N ALA A 37 16.04 -9.45 0.13
CA ALA A 37 16.43 -10.82 -0.21
C ALA A 37 17.92 -10.92 -0.59
N GLU A 38 18.47 -9.90 -1.25
CA GLU A 38 19.87 -9.85 -1.68
C GLU A 38 20.83 -9.40 -0.57
N SER A 39 20.49 -8.34 0.17
CA SER A 39 21.39 -7.69 1.13
C SER A 39 21.09 -8.03 2.60
N GLY A 40 19.89 -8.52 2.91
CA GLY A 40 19.49 -8.90 4.27
C GLY A 40 19.54 -7.76 5.31
N SER A 41 19.62 -6.50 4.88
CA SER A 41 19.88 -5.38 5.77
C SER A 41 18.67 -5.02 6.63
N THR A 42 18.94 -4.67 7.90
CA THR A 42 17.92 -4.24 8.87
C THR A 42 17.21 -2.95 8.43
N GLU A 43 17.92 -2.07 7.74
CA GLU A 43 17.37 -0.82 7.19
C GLU A 43 16.38 -1.08 6.05
N ALA A 44 16.68 -2.03 5.15
CA ALA A 44 15.75 -2.45 4.12
C ALA A 44 14.50 -3.08 4.74
N ARG A 45 14.67 -3.90 5.79
CA ARG A 45 13.56 -4.50 6.53
C ARG A 45 12.66 -3.44 7.18
N GLN A 46 13.23 -2.45 7.86
CA GLN A 46 12.47 -1.35 8.47
C GLN A 46 11.68 -0.57 7.40
N ARG A 47 12.31 -0.24 6.27
CA ARG A 47 11.62 0.43 5.16
C ARG A 47 10.50 -0.44 4.58
N MET A 48 10.70 -1.75 4.47
CA MET A 48 9.64 -2.67 4.04
C MET A 48 8.46 -2.66 5.02
N ASP A 49 8.74 -2.68 6.32
CA ASP A 49 7.71 -2.67 7.37
C ASP A 49 6.92 -1.35 7.36
N ASP A 50 7.58 -0.21 7.13
CA ASP A 50 6.92 1.10 7.01
C ASP A 50 5.99 1.18 5.79
N VAL A 51 6.43 0.66 4.64
CA VAL A 51 5.63 0.61 3.41
C VAL A 51 4.46 -0.37 3.57
N ALA A 52 4.70 -1.53 4.19
CA ALA A 52 3.68 -2.53 4.50
C ALA A 52 2.61 -1.95 5.43
N TYR A 53 3.01 -1.25 6.49
CA TYR A 53 2.11 -0.58 7.41
C TYR A 53 1.22 0.44 6.68
N THR A 54 1.83 1.25 5.81
CA THR A 54 1.11 2.24 5.00
C THR A 54 0.11 1.58 4.05
N LEU A 55 0.49 0.47 3.39
CA LEU A 55 -0.39 -0.31 2.53
C LEU A 55 -1.57 -0.89 3.31
N CYS A 56 -1.33 -1.49 4.47
CA CYS A 56 -2.38 -2.04 5.34
C CYS A 56 -3.40 -0.96 5.75
N VAL A 57 -2.93 0.20 6.22
CA VAL A 57 -3.80 1.32 6.61
C VAL A 57 -4.58 1.88 5.40
N SER A 58 -3.91 2.06 4.25
CA SER A 58 -4.52 2.63 3.04
C SER A 58 -5.53 1.69 2.38
N THR A 59 -5.31 0.39 2.49
CA THR A 59 -6.20 -0.64 1.93
C THR A 59 -7.26 -1.10 2.94
N GLY A 60 -7.06 -0.86 4.24
CA GLY A 60 -7.92 -1.32 5.31
C GLY A 60 -7.74 -2.80 5.63
N THR A 61 -6.55 -3.36 5.38
CA THR A 61 -6.22 -4.76 5.67
C THR A 61 -5.35 -4.89 6.92
N GLY A 62 -5.30 -6.09 7.49
CA GLY A 62 -4.47 -6.39 8.68
C GLY A 62 -3.11 -7.02 8.36
N ASP A 63 -2.82 -7.25 7.09
CA ASP A 63 -1.64 -7.95 6.60
C ASP A 63 -1.22 -7.41 5.23
N VAL A 64 0.09 -7.46 4.95
CA VAL A 64 0.71 -6.93 3.74
C VAL A 64 0.34 -7.74 2.50
N ASP A 65 0.23 -9.07 2.58
CA ASP A 65 -0.19 -9.87 1.43
C ASP A 65 -1.65 -9.55 1.08
N SER A 66 -2.50 -9.42 2.11
CA SER A 66 -3.88 -8.95 1.96
C SER A 66 -3.93 -7.53 1.38
N ALA A 67 -3.03 -6.64 1.81
CA ALA A 67 -2.94 -5.27 1.32
C ALA A 67 -2.56 -5.22 -0.15
N LEU A 68 -1.59 -6.03 -0.58
CA LEU A 68 -1.15 -6.12 -1.97
C LEU A 68 -2.26 -6.63 -2.89
N VAL A 69 -3.00 -7.66 -2.47
CA VAL A 69 -4.15 -8.18 -3.22
C VAL A 69 -5.22 -7.09 -3.33
N ALA A 70 -5.59 -6.45 -2.23
CA ALA A 70 -6.55 -5.35 -2.22
C ALA A 70 -6.09 -4.17 -3.10
N ALA A 71 -4.81 -3.82 -3.07
CA ALA A 71 -4.23 -2.78 -3.90
C ALA A 71 -4.30 -3.15 -5.39
N ARG A 72 -3.94 -4.37 -5.77
CA ARG A 72 -4.02 -4.87 -7.15
C ARG A 72 -5.46 -4.90 -7.66
N HIS A 73 -6.45 -5.21 -6.82
CA HIS A 73 -7.86 -5.12 -7.19
C HIS A 73 -8.35 -3.68 -7.40
N ARG A 74 -7.75 -2.70 -6.70
CA ARG A 74 -8.06 -1.27 -6.85
C ARG A 74 -7.30 -0.61 -8.00
N LEU A 75 -6.24 -1.24 -8.49
CA LEU A 75 -5.48 -0.84 -9.67
C LEU A 75 -6.03 -1.62 -10.88
N PRO A 76 -7.05 -1.12 -11.60
CA PRO A 76 -7.48 -1.76 -12.84
C PRO A 76 -6.28 -1.89 -13.77
N GLY A 77 -6.04 -3.11 -14.25
CA GLY A 77 -4.86 -3.47 -15.02
C GLY A 77 -4.62 -2.47 -16.15
N ALA A 78 -3.53 -1.71 -16.03
CA ALA A 78 -2.88 -0.93 -17.08
C ALA A 78 -3.82 -0.21 -18.06
N ARG A 79 -4.35 0.96 -17.66
CA ARG A 79 -4.30 2.18 -18.47
C ARG A 79 -3.97 3.38 -17.57
N PRO A 80 -2.79 4.01 -17.71
CA PRO A 80 -2.43 5.21 -17.00
C PRO A 80 -2.84 6.42 -17.84
N GLU A 81 -4.11 6.78 -17.80
CA GLU A 81 -4.58 8.02 -18.41
C GLU A 81 -5.78 8.54 -17.60
N ASP A 82 -5.72 9.83 -17.27
CA ASP A 82 -6.66 10.65 -16.49
C ASP A 82 -6.74 10.40 -14.96
N ASP A 83 -6.60 11.38 -14.08
CA ASP A 83 -6.93 12.79 -14.24
C ASP A 83 -6.01 13.71 -13.43
N SER A 84 -5.64 14.80 -14.11
CA SER A 84 -4.99 15.97 -13.57
C SER A 84 -6.00 16.79 -12.78
N ILE A 85 -5.81 16.99 -11.47
CA ILE A 85 -6.28 18.22 -10.81
C ILE A 85 -5.17 18.72 -9.88
N LEU A 86 -4.20 19.41 -10.48
CA LEU A 86 -3.60 20.57 -9.85
C LEU A 86 -4.73 21.60 -9.71
N THR A 87 -5.24 21.83 -8.50
CA THR A 87 -6.16 22.95 -8.28
C THR A 87 -5.31 24.19 -8.00
N ALA A 88 -5.42 25.14 -8.93
CA ALA A 88 -5.10 26.58 -8.93
C ALA A 88 -4.26 27.17 -7.78
#